data_AF-A0A316BVP7-F1
#
_entry.id   AF-A0A316BVP7-F1
#
_cell.length_a   1.000
_cell.length_b   1.000
_cell.length_c   1.000
_cell.angle_alpha   90.00
_cell.angle_beta   90.00
_cell.angle_gamma   90.00
#
_symmetry.space_group_name_H-M   'P 1'
#
loop_
_entity.id
_entity.type
_entity.pdbx_description
1 polymer ?
#
loop_
_entity_poly.entity_id
_entity_poly.type
_entity_poly.pdbx_seq_one_letter_code
_entity_poly.pdbx_strand_id
1 'polypeptide(L)'
;MPFCSKCGHEVSGTSLFCTKCGAPVEQADPVPVMSSEESIAYIHKLRDKLTKIEKLEHEVADNEARLAKPLELNYRSYSFFRFFWPYLVGSLCTLYFFGLIFAMTSDNGRANFVSFLFVSVPIFLIILGIVLANKRKNSENEAIMLGNEKIKEQRAKLEKETQELRSRLSTSRADLTAYNKYIPKKLCTTASMAKLKALIQSGKASSLQEAIRMLE
;
A
#
# COMPACT_ATOMS: atom_id res chain seq x y z
N MET A 1 -0.47 52.49 11.01
CA MET A 1 -0.72 52.56 12.47
C MET A 1 -1.30 51.20 12.87
N PRO A 2 -0.65 50.45 13.78
CA PRO A 2 -1.14 49.14 14.18
C PRO A 2 -2.33 49.26 15.14
N PHE A 3 -3.37 48.46 14.91
CA PHE A 3 -4.54 48.36 15.79
C PHE A 3 -4.49 47.04 16.56
N CYS A 4 -4.99 47.04 17.79
CA CYS A 4 -5.07 45.82 18.58
C CYS A 4 -6.07 44.85 17.96
N SER A 5 -5.62 43.63 17.63
CA SER A 5 -6.44 42.55 17.08
C SER A 5 -7.58 42.12 18.02
N LYS A 6 -7.48 42.40 19.32
CA LYS A 6 -8.47 42.00 20.33
C LYS A 6 -9.52 43.08 20.65
N CYS A 7 -9.16 44.37 20.60
CA CYS A 7 -10.06 45.45 21.05
C CYS A 7 -10.16 46.63 20.08
N GLY A 8 -9.44 46.62 18.95
CA GLY A 8 -9.47 47.67 17.94
C GLY A 8 -8.85 49.00 18.39
N HIS A 9 -8.23 49.08 19.57
CA HIS A 9 -7.59 50.30 20.03
C HIS A 9 -6.31 50.57 19.25
N GLU A 10 -6.01 51.84 18.99
CA GLU A 10 -4.77 52.25 18.37
C GLU A 10 -3.59 51.94 19.32
N VAL A 11 -2.59 51.25 18.78
CA VAL A 11 -1.42 50.82 19.54
C VAL A 11 -0.22 51.64 19.07
N SER A 12 0.48 52.27 20.02
CA SER A 12 1.75 52.95 19.74
C SER A 12 2.73 51.94 19.14
N GLY A 13 3.40 52.29 18.04
CA GLY A 13 4.25 51.37 17.26
C GLY A 13 5.41 50.73 18.03
N THR A 14 5.73 51.20 19.23
CA THR A 14 6.76 50.64 20.11
C THR A 14 6.22 49.86 21.31
N SER A 15 4.90 49.81 21.52
CA SER A 15 4.31 49.14 22.68
C SER A 15 4.13 47.63 22.44
N LEU A 16 4.70 46.81 23.35
CA LEU A 16 4.62 45.34 23.33
C LEU A 16 3.22 44.80 23.72
N PHE A 17 2.39 45.65 24.34
CA PHE A 17 1.08 45.30 24.86
C PHE A 17 0.10 46.42 24.54
N CYS A 18 -1.16 46.07 24.28
CA CYS A 18 -2.22 47.04 24.14
C CYS A 18 -2.49 47.71 25.50
N THR A 19 -2.37 49.04 25.55
CA THR A 19 -2.62 49.87 26.75
C THR A 19 -4.05 49.77 27.28
N LYS A 20 -5.01 49.33 26.46
CA LYS A 20 -6.43 49.24 26.82
C LYS A 20 -6.87 47.86 27.30
N CYS A 21 -6.39 46.78 26.69
CA CYS A 21 -6.86 45.42 26.98
C CYS A 21 -5.77 44.48 27.51
N GLY A 22 -4.51 44.95 27.60
CA GLY A 22 -3.38 44.15 28.06
C GLY A 22 -2.97 43.02 27.12
N ALA A 23 -3.60 42.90 25.93
CA ALA A 23 -3.25 41.85 24.98
C ALA A 23 -1.83 42.08 24.43
N PRO A 24 -0.98 41.05 24.39
CA PRO A 24 0.32 41.14 23.74
C PRO A 24 0.11 41.45 22.26
N VAL A 25 0.83 42.46 21.79
CA VAL A 25 0.84 42.82 20.38
C VAL A 25 1.91 41.93 19.77
N GLU A 26 1.50 40.94 18.98
CA GLU A 26 2.45 40.16 18.18
C GLU A 26 3.18 41.14 17.27
N GLN A 27 4.38 41.53 17.68
CA GLN A 27 5.31 42.20 16.79
C GLN A 27 5.59 41.18 15.69
N ALA A 28 5.03 41.41 14.50
CA ALA A 28 5.42 40.65 13.33
C ALA A 28 6.93 40.78 13.23
N ASP A 29 7.66 39.70 13.51
CA ASP A 29 9.11 39.69 13.43
C ASP A 29 9.52 40.36 12.12
N PRO A 30 10.47 41.30 12.13
CA PRO A 30 10.87 42.01 10.93
C PRO A 30 11.23 40.96 9.89
N VAL A 31 10.42 40.91 8.82
CA VAL A 31 10.64 39.95 7.75
C VAL A 31 12.01 40.28 7.18
N PRO A 32 12.95 39.31 7.16
CA PRO A 32 14.29 39.59 6.67
C PRO A 32 14.17 40.14 5.25
N VAL A 33 14.71 41.34 5.04
CA VAL A 33 14.82 41.94 3.71
C VAL A 33 15.93 41.17 2.99
N MET A 34 15.53 40.07 2.37
CA MET A 34 16.43 39.18 1.64
C MET A 34 16.79 39.85 0.31
N SER A 35 18.01 39.66 -0.16
CA SER A 35 18.38 40.11 -1.52
C SER A 35 17.57 39.37 -2.59
N SER A 36 17.54 39.87 -3.82
CA SER A 36 16.85 39.21 -4.93
C SER A 36 17.40 37.80 -5.19
N GLU A 37 18.72 37.63 -5.07
CA GLU A 37 19.41 36.35 -5.23
C GLU A 37 19.04 35.36 -4.11
N GLU A 38 19.04 35.82 -2.86
CA GLU A 38 18.63 35.02 -1.70
C GLU A 38 17.15 34.60 -1.79
N SER A 39 16.30 35.52 -2.26
CA SER A 39 14.88 35.25 -2.50
C SER A 39 14.67 34.16 -3.55
N ILE A 40 15.43 34.20 -4.65
CA ILE A 40 15.39 33.17 -5.71
C ILE A 40 15.87 31.82 -5.16
N ALA A 41 16.97 31.80 -4.40
CA ALA A 41 17.49 30.57 -3.78
C ALA A 41 16.48 29.96 -2.80
N TYR A 42 15.81 30.79 -2.00
CA TYR A 42 14.76 30.36 -1.09
C TYR A 42 13.55 29.76 -1.82
N ILE A 43 13.05 30.43 -2.87
CA ILE A 43 11.94 29.92 -3.70
C ILE A 43 12.33 28.59 -4.35
N HIS A 44 13.56 28.45 -4.83
CA HIS A 44 14.04 27.19 -5.40
C HIS A 44 14.00 26.06 -4.37
N LYS A 45 14.58 26.28 -3.19
CA LYS A 45 14.58 25.30 -2.09
C LYS A 45 13.15 24.90 -1.69
N LEU A 46 12.23 25.86 -1.65
CA LEU A 46 10.83 25.59 -1.33
C LEU A 46 10.14 24.78 -2.43
N ARG A 47 10.37 25.11 -3.71
CA ARG A 47 9.87 24.31 -4.84
C ARG A 47 10.38 22.87 -4.78
N ASP A 48 11.66 22.67 -4.49
CA ASP A 48 12.23 21.32 -4.39
C ASP A 48 11.58 20.53 -3.24
N LYS A 49 11.28 21.18 -2.11
CA LYS A 49 10.54 20.54 -1.02
C LYS A 49 9.10 20.20 -1.40
N LEU A 50 8.40 21.10 -2.10
CA LEU A 50 7.02 20.86 -2.55
C LEU A 50 6.95 19.71 -3.56
N THR A 51 7.86 19.65 -4.54
CA THR A 51 7.91 18.54 -5.50
C THR A 51 8.23 17.20 -4.83
N LYS A 52 9.07 17.18 -3.78
CA LYS A 52 9.30 15.98 -2.97
C LYS A 52 8.04 15.52 -2.24
N ILE A 53 7.24 16.45 -1.72
CA ILE A 53 5.98 16.13 -1.05
C ILE A 53 4.94 15.61 -2.05
N GLU A 54 4.80 16.25 -3.22
CA GLU A 54 3.92 15.75 -4.30
C GLU A 54 4.29 14.32 -4.72
N LYS A 55 5.60 14.02 -4.83
CA LYS A 55 6.07 12.65 -5.11
C LYS A 55 5.70 11.67 -3.99
N LEU A 56 5.94 12.03 -2.73
CA LEU A 56 5.57 11.19 -1.59
C LEU A 56 4.05 10.97 -1.50
N GLU A 57 3.26 11.99 -1.78
CA GLU A 57 1.79 11.88 -1.84
C GLU A 57 1.34 10.91 -2.93
N HIS A 58 1.96 10.97 -4.11
CA HIS A 58 1.70 10.03 -5.19
C HIS A 58 2.09 8.60 -4.81
N GLU A 59 3.28 8.39 -4.23
CA GLU A 59 3.72 7.06 -3.77
C GLU A 59 2.81 6.47 -2.69
N VAL A 60 2.35 7.30 -1.75
CA VAL A 60 1.37 6.89 -0.73
C VAL A 60 0.04 6.53 -1.39
N ALA A 61 -0.47 7.34 -2.31
CA ALA A 61 -1.73 7.08 -3.01
C ALA A 61 -1.67 5.79 -3.84
N ASP A 62 -0.55 5.54 -4.54
CA ASP A 62 -0.34 4.31 -5.31
C ASP A 62 -0.33 3.07 -4.42
N ASN A 63 0.35 3.15 -3.26
CA ASN A 63 0.40 2.05 -2.32
C ASN A 63 -0.97 1.80 -1.66
N GLU A 64 -1.71 2.85 -1.32
CA GLU A 64 -3.08 2.75 -0.83
C GLU A 64 -4.01 2.12 -1.88
N ALA A 65 -3.87 2.50 -3.15
CA ALA A 65 -4.63 1.87 -4.24
C ALA A 65 -4.29 0.38 -4.41
N ARG A 66 -3.02 0.00 -4.22
CA ARG A 66 -2.59 -1.42 -4.20
C ARG A 66 -3.16 -2.17 -3.00
N LEU A 67 -3.21 -1.54 -1.82
CA LEU A 67 -3.77 -2.13 -0.59
C LEU A 67 -5.30 -2.24 -0.64
N ALA A 68 -5.98 -1.34 -1.36
CA ALA A 68 -7.42 -1.34 -1.53
C ALA A 68 -7.91 -2.50 -2.41
N LYS A 69 -7.03 -3.08 -3.25
CA LYS A 69 -7.39 -4.26 -4.04
C LYS A 69 -7.71 -5.43 -3.10
N PRO A 70 -8.85 -6.12 -3.29
CA PRO A 70 -9.19 -7.25 -2.45
C PRO A 70 -8.13 -8.34 -2.58
N LEU A 71 -7.80 -8.95 -1.45
CA LEU A 71 -6.95 -10.13 -1.43
C LEU A 71 -7.69 -11.30 -2.07
N GLU A 72 -7.32 -11.64 -3.30
CA GLU A 72 -7.74 -12.90 -3.92
C GLU A 72 -6.97 -14.07 -3.27
N LEU A 73 -7.36 -14.41 -2.04
CA LEU A 73 -6.88 -15.61 -1.39
C LEU A 73 -7.58 -16.79 -2.04
N ASN A 74 -6.80 -17.61 -2.73
CA ASN A 74 -7.30 -18.87 -3.24
C ASN A 74 -7.34 -19.86 -2.07
N TYR A 75 -8.46 -19.88 -1.33
CA TYR A 75 -8.67 -20.85 -0.25
C TYR A 75 -9.18 -22.19 -0.76
N ARG A 76 -9.12 -22.47 -2.07
CA ARG A 76 -9.68 -23.71 -2.61
C ARG A 76 -8.85 -24.91 -2.18
N SER A 77 -9.16 -25.47 -1.01
CA SER A 77 -8.60 -26.73 -0.56
C SER A 77 -9.06 -27.82 -1.51
N TYR A 78 -8.12 -28.63 -2.01
CA TYR A 78 -8.46 -29.79 -2.79
C TYR A 78 -9.08 -30.85 -1.88
N SER A 79 -10.22 -31.38 -2.32
CA SER A 79 -10.84 -32.54 -1.69
C SER A 79 -10.02 -33.80 -1.99
N PHE A 80 -9.91 -34.67 -0.98
CA PHE A 80 -9.34 -36.02 -1.13
C PHE A 80 -9.95 -36.77 -2.31
N PHE A 81 -11.26 -36.61 -2.52
CA PHE A 81 -12.02 -37.36 -3.51
C PHE A 81 -11.55 -37.09 -4.95
N ARG A 82 -11.06 -35.88 -5.24
CA ARG A 82 -10.51 -35.52 -6.56
C ARG A 82 -9.35 -36.42 -6.97
N PHE A 83 -8.49 -36.79 -6.02
CA PHE A 83 -7.32 -37.63 -6.28
C PHE A 83 -7.61 -39.12 -6.09
N PHE A 84 -8.60 -39.46 -5.27
CA PHE A 84 -8.99 -40.84 -5.02
C PHE A 84 -9.85 -41.44 -6.15
N TRP A 85 -10.61 -40.61 -6.89
CA TRP A 85 -11.54 -41.06 -7.92
C TRP A 85 -10.97 -42.04 -8.97
N PRO A 86 -9.76 -41.83 -9.53
CA PRO A 86 -9.19 -42.78 -10.50
C PRO A 86 -8.97 -44.18 -9.93
N TYR A 87 -8.65 -44.29 -8.63
CA TYR A 87 -8.44 -45.58 -7.97
C TYR A 87 -9.76 -46.29 -7.68
N LEU A 88 -10.81 -45.53 -7.31
CA LEU A 88 -12.15 -46.07 -7.13
C LEU A 88 -12.69 -46.63 -8.45
N VAL A 89 -12.59 -45.85 -9.54
CA VAL A 89 -13.00 -46.30 -10.89
C VAL A 89 -12.15 -47.49 -11.33
N GLY A 90 -10.83 -47.43 -11.14
CA GLY A 90 -9.92 -48.54 -11.46
C GLY A 90 -10.27 -49.83 -10.72
N SER A 91 -10.58 -49.74 -9.42
CA SER A 91 -11.00 -50.87 -8.59
C SER A 91 -12.33 -51.48 -9.05
N LEU A 92 -13.28 -50.68 -9.54
CA LEU A 92 -14.54 -51.19 -10.09
C LEU A 92 -14.32 -51.88 -11.44
N CYS A 93 -13.46 -51.32 -12.29
CA CYS A 93 -13.08 -51.93 -13.56
C CYS A 93 -12.35 -53.27 -13.36
N THR A 94 -11.46 -53.39 -12.36
CA THR A 94 -10.77 -54.66 -12.07
C THR A 94 -11.73 -55.71 -11.54
N LEU A 95 -12.67 -55.35 -10.67
CA LEU A 95 -13.74 -56.26 -10.23
C LEU A 95 -14.54 -56.80 -11.42
N TYR A 96 -14.98 -55.92 -12.32
CA TYR A 96 -15.71 -56.33 -13.52
C TYR A 96 -14.90 -57.28 -14.41
N PHE A 97 -13.64 -56.94 -14.66
CA PHE A 97 -12.73 -57.74 -15.49
C PHE A 97 -12.47 -59.14 -14.93
N PHE A 98 -12.14 -59.25 -13.64
CA PHE A 98 -11.92 -60.55 -13.00
C PHE A 98 -13.22 -61.37 -12.87
N GLY A 99 -14.37 -60.72 -12.73
CA GLY A 99 -15.67 -61.39 -12.74
C GLY A 99 -15.96 -62.07 -14.09
N LEU A 100 -15.61 -61.42 -15.20
CA LEU A 100 -15.72 -62.02 -16.54
C LEU A 100 -14.76 -63.21 -16.71
N ILE A 101 -13.52 -63.10 -16.24
CA ILE A 101 -12.56 -64.22 -16.29
C ILE A 101 -13.08 -65.40 -15.47
N PHE A 102 -13.58 -65.15 -14.26
CA PHE A 102 -14.12 -66.17 -13.38
C PHE A 102 -15.27 -66.94 -14.03
N ALA A 103 -16.18 -66.23 -14.72
CA ALA A 103 -17.30 -66.84 -15.45
C ALA A 103 -16.86 -67.73 -16.62
N MET A 104 -15.67 -67.49 -17.19
CA MET A 104 -15.13 -68.28 -18.31
C MET A 104 -14.24 -69.44 -17.87
N THR A 105 -13.78 -69.47 -16.61
CA THR A 105 -12.92 -70.56 -16.11
C THR A 105 -13.74 -71.79 -15.72
N SER A 106 -13.53 -72.93 -16.40
CA SER A 106 -14.14 -74.23 -16.06
C SER A 106 -13.30 -75.10 -15.13
N ASP A 107 -12.02 -74.77 -14.93
CA ASP A 107 -11.08 -75.57 -14.15
C ASP A 107 -11.03 -75.12 -12.69
N ASN A 108 -11.35 -76.03 -11.77
CA ASN A 108 -11.40 -75.81 -10.32
C ASN A 108 -10.08 -75.26 -9.74
N GLY A 109 -8.93 -75.67 -10.29
CA GLY A 109 -7.63 -75.17 -9.82
C GLY A 109 -7.42 -73.69 -10.12
N ARG A 110 -7.84 -73.25 -11.32
CA ARG A 110 -7.72 -71.85 -11.77
C ARG A 110 -8.79 -70.97 -11.11
N ALA A 111 -9.96 -71.52 -10.81
CA ALA A 111 -11.06 -70.80 -10.15
C ALA A 111 -10.66 -70.25 -8.76
N ASN A 112 -9.93 -71.03 -7.95
CA ASN A 112 -9.48 -70.59 -6.62
C ASN A 112 -8.48 -69.43 -6.70
N PHE A 113 -7.52 -69.51 -7.63
CA PHE A 113 -6.54 -68.45 -7.84
C PHE A 113 -7.19 -67.16 -8.35
N VAL A 114 -8.10 -67.27 -9.33
CA VAL A 114 -8.85 -66.12 -9.85
C VAL A 114 -9.72 -65.48 -8.76
N SER A 115 -10.34 -66.29 -7.90
CA SER A 115 -11.14 -65.79 -6.77
C SER A 115 -10.29 -64.98 -5.77
N PHE A 116 -9.07 -65.43 -5.49
CA PHE A 116 -8.15 -64.68 -4.63
C PHE A 116 -7.75 -63.32 -5.24
N LEU A 117 -7.44 -63.28 -6.54
CA LEU A 117 -7.11 -62.04 -7.25
C LEU A 117 -8.31 -61.08 -7.34
N PHE A 118 -9.51 -61.63 -7.55
CA PHE A 118 -10.76 -60.88 -7.61
C PHE A 118 -11.00 -60.03 -6.35
N VAL A 119 -10.60 -60.50 -5.17
CA VAL A 119 -10.77 -59.77 -3.91
C VAL A 119 -9.53 -58.95 -3.55
N SER A 120 -8.33 -59.52 -3.67
CA SER A 120 -7.10 -58.89 -3.19
C SER A 120 -6.68 -57.68 -4.02
N VAL A 121 -6.80 -57.74 -5.35
CA VAL A 121 -6.34 -56.66 -6.25
C VAL A 121 -7.16 -55.36 -6.06
N PRO A 122 -8.51 -55.39 -6.02
CA PRO A 122 -9.32 -54.20 -5.75
C PRO A 122 -9.03 -53.58 -4.38
N ILE A 123 -8.92 -54.40 -3.33
CA ILE A 123 -8.59 -53.92 -1.98
C ILE A 123 -7.23 -53.23 -1.97
N PHE A 124 -6.22 -53.85 -2.59
CA PHE A 124 -4.89 -53.26 -2.70
C PHE A 124 -4.91 -51.92 -3.45
N LEU A 125 -5.64 -51.82 -4.56
CA LEU A 125 -5.79 -50.57 -5.32
C LEU A 125 -6.47 -49.48 -4.51
N ILE A 126 -7.48 -49.82 -3.70
CA ILE A 126 -8.16 -48.86 -2.81
C ILE A 126 -7.18 -48.36 -1.74
N ILE A 127 -6.45 -49.25 -1.06
CA ILE A 127 -5.48 -48.87 -0.03
C ILE A 127 -4.37 -47.99 -0.62
N LEU A 128 -3.79 -48.41 -1.75
CA LEU A 128 -2.77 -47.64 -2.46
C LEU A 128 -3.31 -46.27 -2.89
N GLY A 129 -4.54 -46.24 -3.39
CA GLY A 129 -5.24 -45.02 -3.77
C GLY A 129 -5.44 -44.06 -2.61
N ILE A 130 -5.82 -44.55 -1.42
CA ILE A 130 -5.97 -43.73 -0.22
C ILE A 130 -4.64 -43.08 0.17
N VAL A 131 -3.55 -43.86 0.19
CA VAL A 131 -2.21 -43.35 0.57
C VAL A 131 -1.73 -42.30 -0.42
N LEU A 132 -1.79 -42.60 -1.73
CA LEU A 132 -1.33 -41.69 -2.78
C LEU A 132 -2.19 -40.42 -2.87
N ALA A 133 -3.52 -40.56 -2.76
CA ALA A 133 -4.44 -39.42 -2.77
C ALA A 133 -4.22 -38.51 -1.56
N ASN A 134 -4.01 -39.06 -0.36
CA ASN A 134 -3.71 -38.24 0.82
C ASN A 134 -2.38 -37.52 0.69
N LYS A 135 -1.32 -38.20 0.23
CA LYS A 135 -0.02 -37.58 0.02
C LYS A 135 -0.11 -36.40 -0.96
N ARG A 136 -0.77 -36.60 -2.10
CA ARG A 136 -0.93 -35.57 -3.13
C ARG A 136 -1.83 -34.42 -2.70
N LYS A 137 -2.95 -34.72 -2.02
CA LYS A 137 -3.83 -33.71 -1.44
C LYS A 137 -3.06 -32.82 -0.47
N ASN A 138 -2.29 -33.41 0.43
CA ASN A 138 -1.54 -32.67 1.43
C ASN A 138 -0.50 -31.77 0.78
N SER A 139 0.27 -32.27 -0.21
CA SER A 139 1.26 -31.44 -0.91
C SER A 139 0.64 -30.28 -1.68
N GLU A 140 -0.49 -30.51 -2.38
CA GLU A 140 -1.14 -29.43 -3.14
C GLU A 140 -1.81 -28.39 -2.21
N ASN A 141 -2.42 -28.83 -1.09
CA ASN A 141 -2.97 -27.92 -0.09
C ASN A 141 -1.89 -27.13 0.63
N GLU A 142 -0.75 -27.74 0.94
CA GLU A 142 0.40 -27.06 1.52
C GLU A 142 0.95 -25.98 0.59
N ALA A 143 1.06 -26.27 -0.71
CA ALA A 143 1.48 -25.28 -1.70
C ALA A 143 0.52 -24.08 -1.78
N ILE A 144 -0.79 -24.31 -1.69
CA ILE A 144 -1.80 -23.24 -1.63
C ILE A 144 -1.65 -22.41 -0.35
N MET A 145 -1.45 -23.07 0.80
CA MET A 145 -1.25 -22.39 2.09
C MET A 145 -0.01 -21.49 2.06
N LEU A 146 1.12 -21.99 1.55
CA LEU A 146 2.35 -21.21 1.38
C LEU A 146 2.15 -20.04 0.41
N GLY A 147 1.39 -20.23 -0.67
CA GLY A 147 1.02 -19.14 -1.58
C GLY A 147 0.22 -18.05 -0.87
N ASN A 148 -0.79 -18.45 -0.10
CA ASN A 148 -1.62 -17.52 0.69
C ASN A 148 -0.81 -16.79 1.78
N GLU A 149 0.15 -17.47 2.41
CA GLU A 149 1.04 -16.87 3.41
C GLU A 149 1.95 -15.80 2.79
N LYS A 150 2.56 -16.10 1.64
CA LYS A 150 3.38 -15.12 0.88
C LYS A 150 2.59 -13.88 0.49
N ILE A 151 1.35 -14.04 0.04
CA ILE A 151 0.48 -12.92 -0.30
C ILE A 151 0.20 -12.06 0.94
N LYS A 152 -0.07 -12.69 2.10
CA LYS A 152 -0.26 -11.95 3.37
C LYS A 152 0.99 -11.20 3.79
N GLU A 153 2.16 -11.83 3.68
CA GLU A 153 3.45 -11.21 4.01
C GLU A 153 3.73 -10.00 3.10
N GLN A 154 3.50 -10.13 1.79
CA GLN A 154 3.63 -9.03 0.84
C GLN A 154 2.71 -7.85 1.19
N ARG A 155 1.46 -8.13 1.59
CA ARG A 155 0.53 -7.07 2.02
C ARG A 155 1.00 -6.39 3.31
N ALA A 156 1.43 -7.16 4.30
CA ALA A 156 1.96 -6.62 5.55
C ALA A 156 3.22 -5.77 5.34
N LYS A 157 4.09 -6.17 4.39
CA LYS A 157 5.25 -5.37 3.99
C LYS A 157 4.82 -4.06 3.34
N LEU A 158 3.87 -4.12 2.41
CA LEU A 158 3.34 -2.93 1.74
C LEU A 158 2.65 -1.96 2.73
N GLU A 159 1.93 -2.48 3.71
CA GLU A 159 1.33 -1.67 4.79
C GLU A 159 2.39 -0.94 5.62
N LYS A 160 3.47 -1.63 6.01
CA LYS A 160 4.60 -1.02 6.72
C LYS A 160 5.28 0.07 5.89
N GLU A 161 5.55 -0.19 4.61
CA GLU A 161 6.12 0.80 3.68
C GLU A 161 5.20 2.02 3.54
N THR A 162 3.89 1.80 3.43
CA THR A 162 2.90 2.89 3.36
C THR A 162 2.88 3.72 4.63
N GLN A 163 2.96 3.08 5.81
CA GLN A 163 3.04 3.78 7.09
C GLN A 163 4.33 4.60 7.23
N GLU A 164 5.45 4.05 6.78
CA GLU A 164 6.74 4.75 6.75
C GLU A 164 6.66 5.98 5.84
N LEU A 165 6.15 5.83 4.61
CA LEU A 165 5.97 6.95 3.68
C LEU A 165 5.04 8.03 4.25
N ARG A 166 3.94 7.65 4.90
CA ARG A 166 3.04 8.60 5.59
C ARG A 166 3.77 9.36 6.70
N SER A 167 4.63 8.70 7.47
CA SER A 167 5.43 9.37 8.50
C SER A 167 6.40 10.39 7.90
N ARG A 168 7.14 10.01 6.83
CA ARG A 168 8.05 10.90 6.09
C ARG A 168 7.33 12.10 5.49
N LEU A 169 6.14 11.86 4.93
CA LEU A 169 5.26 12.89 4.39
C LEU A 169 4.79 13.85 5.49
N SER A 170 4.40 13.33 6.67
CA SER A 170 3.99 14.16 7.81
C SER A 170 5.13 15.05 8.30
N THR A 171 6.35 14.51 8.41
CA THR A 171 7.56 15.28 8.77
C THR A 171 7.87 16.34 7.72
N SER A 172 7.80 16.00 6.43
CA SER A 172 8.04 16.94 5.35
C SER A 172 7.00 18.07 5.29
N ARG A 173 5.73 17.76 5.60
CA ARG A 173 4.67 18.77 5.73
C ARG A 173 4.86 19.64 6.97
N ALA A 174 5.31 19.07 8.09
CA ALA A 174 5.65 19.84 9.29
C ALA A 174 6.79 20.82 8.99
N ASP A 175 7.85 20.39 8.28
CA ASP A 175 8.93 21.27 7.84
C ASP A 175 8.44 22.45 6.98
N LEU A 176 7.39 22.28 6.18
CA LEU A 176 6.79 23.37 5.40
C LEU A 176 6.08 24.41 6.28
N THR A 177 5.61 24.05 7.47
CA THR A 177 4.93 25.02 8.35
C THR A 177 5.85 26.16 8.77
N ALA A 178 7.17 25.91 8.86
CA ALA A 178 8.17 26.95 9.10
C ALA A 178 8.25 27.98 7.95
N TYR A 179 7.90 27.59 6.72
CA TYR A 179 7.90 28.47 5.54
C TYR A 179 6.60 29.29 5.42
N ASN A 180 5.51 28.79 5.99
CA ASN A 180 4.21 29.50 6.00
C ASN A 180 4.26 30.83 6.77
N LYS A 181 5.30 31.05 7.59
CA LYS A 181 5.55 32.36 8.23
C LYS A 181 5.77 33.48 7.20
N TYR A 182 6.35 33.14 6.05
CA TYR A 182 6.76 34.11 5.04
C TYR A 182 5.89 34.06 3.78
N ILE A 183 5.30 32.90 3.47
CA ILE A 183 4.49 32.72 2.28
C ILE A 183 3.10 32.20 2.68
N PRO A 184 2.01 32.86 2.22
CA PRO A 184 0.66 32.39 2.46
C PRO A 184 0.45 30.96 1.95
N LYS A 185 -0.26 30.14 2.73
CA LYS A 185 -0.55 28.73 2.38
C LYS A 185 -1.17 28.55 0.99
N LYS A 186 -1.96 29.53 0.52
CA LYS A 186 -2.58 29.54 -0.82
C LYS A 186 -1.55 29.60 -1.96
N LEU A 187 -0.39 30.20 -1.71
CA LEU A 187 0.69 30.36 -2.67
C LEU A 187 1.77 29.28 -2.54
N CYS A 188 1.67 28.39 -1.55
CA CYS A 188 2.56 27.25 -1.36
C CYS A 188 2.26 26.10 -2.34
N THR A 189 2.21 26.40 -3.64
CA THR A 189 2.07 25.43 -4.73
C THR A 189 3.26 25.51 -5.67
N THR A 190 3.61 24.41 -6.32
CA THR A 190 4.71 24.34 -7.29
C THR A 190 4.54 25.36 -8.43
N ALA A 191 3.31 25.54 -8.91
CA ALA A 191 2.96 26.54 -9.92
C ALA A 191 3.13 27.99 -9.43
N SER A 192 2.65 28.31 -8.22
CA SER A 192 2.82 29.65 -7.64
C SER A 192 4.28 29.98 -7.38
N MET A 193 5.09 29.02 -6.95
CA MET A 193 6.54 29.19 -6.82
C MET A 193 7.22 29.47 -8.16
N ALA A 194 6.77 28.86 -9.26
CA ALA A 194 7.27 29.17 -10.60
C ALA A 194 6.98 30.63 -10.99
N LYS A 195 5.75 31.11 -10.72
CA LYS A 195 5.34 32.50 -10.96
C LYS A 195 6.13 33.50 -10.11
N LEU A 196 6.28 33.24 -8.81
CA LEU A 196 7.08 34.07 -7.90
C LEU A 196 8.54 34.20 -8.39
N LYS A 197 9.16 33.08 -8.78
CA LYS A 197 10.52 33.09 -9.34
C LYS A 197 10.58 33.95 -10.61
N ALA A 198 9.61 33.81 -11.51
CA ALA A 198 9.57 34.57 -12.77
C ALA A 198 9.43 36.08 -12.54
N LEU A 199 8.59 36.51 -11.58
CA LEU A 199 8.42 37.92 -11.24
C LEU A 199 9.72 38.57 -10.77
N ILE A 200 10.44 37.90 -9.86
CA ILE A 200 11.72 38.40 -9.33
C ILE A 200 12.80 38.38 -10.43
N GLN A 201 12.90 37.30 -11.21
CA GLN A 201 13.87 37.21 -12.30
C GLN A 201 13.65 38.24 -13.42
N SER A 202 12.40 38.60 -13.70
CA SER A 202 12.07 39.64 -14.67
C SER A 202 12.29 41.07 -14.17
N GLY A 203 12.70 41.25 -12.91
CA GLY A 203 12.84 42.58 -12.28
C GLY A 203 11.50 43.29 -12.03
N LYS A 204 10.36 42.58 -12.17
CA LYS A 204 9.03 43.15 -11.88
C LYS A 204 8.79 43.31 -10.38
N ALA A 205 9.44 42.49 -9.57
CA ALA A 205 9.43 42.59 -8.12
C ALA A 205 10.87 42.60 -7.61
N SER A 206 11.18 43.55 -6.74
CA SER A 206 12.50 43.72 -6.11
C SER A 206 12.70 42.78 -4.91
N SER A 207 11.61 42.32 -4.29
CA SER A 207 11.62 41.45 -3.11
C SER A 207 10.56 40.34 -3.19
N LEU A 208 10.73 39.30 -2.37
CA LEU A 208 9.76 38.21 -2.24
C LEU A 208 8.37 38.70 -1.81
N GLN A 209 8.30 39.67 -0.88
CA GLN A 209 7.03 40.21 -0.39
C GLN A 209 6.27 40.98 -1.47
N GLU A 210 6.99 41.76 -2.28
CA GLU A 210 6.41 42.48 -3.40
C GLU A 210 5.84 41.49 -4.44
N ALA A 211 6.59 40.43 -4.74
CA ALA A 211 6.12 39.38 -5.63
C ALA A 211 4.87 38.64 -5.09
N ILE A 212 4.79 38.42 -3.77
CA ILE A 212 3.61 37.84 -3.11
C ILE A 212 2.40 38.75 -3.25
N ARG A 213 2.54 40.05 -2.96
CA ARG A 213 1.46 41.04 -3.09
C ARG A 213 0.93 41.17 -4.52
N MET A 214 1.76 40.90 -5.53
CA MET A 214 1.33 40.89 -6.93
C MET A 214 0.54 39.64 -7.34
N LEU A 215 0.58 38.57 -6.55
CA LEU A 215 -0.12 37.30 -6.83
C LEU A 215 -1.34 37.07 -5.93
N GLU A 216 -1.51 37.86 -4.87
CA GLU A 216 -2.72 37.91 -4.04
C GLU A 216 -3.85 38.71 -4.73
#